data_AF-A0A0F9HT99-F1
#
_entry.id   AF-A0A0F9HT99-F1
#
_cell.length_a   1.000
_cell.length_b   1.000
_cell.length_c   1.000
_cell.angle_alpha   90.00
_cell.angle_beta   90.00
_cell.angle_gamma   90.00
#
_symmetry.space_group_name_H-M   'P 1'
#
loop_
_entity.id
_entity.type
_entity.pdbx_description
1 polymer ?
#
loop_
_entity_poly.entity_id
_entity_poly.type
_entity_poly.pdbx_seq_one_letter_code
_entity_poly.pdbx_strand_id
1 'polypeptide(L)'
;LGDTVSGDIHDELLKTNAMPALPVCREVKRIEQWGIEQLAAAFGQIYVVSVPGNHGRTTRKKESKGTVTQSYDSLISWWLEESMSNNSAVTFDTPESGDALFDIFGRTYFATHGDRMGGGGGGGFIGPAAAIMKGMKKIVDSQAHLGKTVHKIFIGHYHTPYDLDYGWSNGSLPGYSEFGRDHRYKPEAPVQWLIFMHPRYGTTSTWQVMTAPLPKSQEVRTPFRK
;
A
#
# COMPACT_ATOMS: atom_id res chain seq x y z
N LEU A 1 0.35 2.17 -2.68
CA LEU A 1 0.01 0.81 -3.18
C LEU A 1 -1.51 0.68 -3.24
N GLY A 2 -2.16 1.48 -4.09
CA GLY A 2 -3.61 1.45 -4.27
C GLY A 2 -4.44 1.81 -3.05
N ASP A 3 -5.77 1.74 -3.23
CA ASP A 3 -6.79 1.94 -2.20
C ASP A 3 -6.70 3.31 -1.51
N THR A 4 -6.28 4.33 -2.26
CA THR A 4 -6.27 5.72 -1.79
C THR A 4 -7.67 6.30 -1.73
N VAL A 5 -8.60 5.72 -2.50
CA VAL A 5 -10.02 6.04 -2.53
C VAL A 5 -10.80 4.76 -2.26
N SER A 6 -11.81 4.83 -1.38
CA SER A 6 -12.68 3.68 -1.06
C SER A 6 -13.47 3.16 -2.27
N GLY A 7 -13.72 4.05 -3.22
CA GLY A 7 -14.49 3.82 -4.45
C GLY A 7 -15.93 3.40 -4.19
N ASP A 8 -16.56 2.92 -5.25
CA ASP A 8 -18.00 2.60 -5.27
C ASP A 8 -18.21 1.09 -5.51
N ILE A 9 -17.30 0.29 -4.96
CA ILE A 9 -17.13 -1.11 -5.34
C ILE A 9 -18.12 -2.08 -4.67
N HIS A 10 -18.88 -1.59 -3.70
CA HIS A 10 -19.94 -2.29 -2.99
C HIS A 10 -21.20 -1.42 -3.00
N ASP A 11 -22.38 -2.04 -3.10
CA ASP A 11 -23.67 -1.33 -3.12
C ASP A 11 -23.90 -0.53 -1.84
N GLU A 12 -23.26 -0.94 -0.74
CA GLU A 12 -23.21 -0.18 0.51
C GLU A 12 -22.39 1.11 0.32
N LEU A 13 -21.14 1.02 -0.15
CA LEU A 13 -20.27 2.19 -0.36
C LEU A 13 -20.92 3.23 -1.28
N LEU A 14 -21.59 2.77 -2.35
CA LEU A 14 -22.38 3.64 -3.24
C LEU A 14 -23.43 4.49 -2.50
N LYS A 15 -23.93 4.02 -1.36
CA LYS A 15 -24.97 4.68 -0.56
C LYS A 15 -24.40 5.43 0.65
N THR A 16 -23.28 4.95 1.20
CA THR A 16 -22.77 5.38 2.52
C THR A 16 -21.47 6.15 2.45
N ASN A 17 -20.81 6.22 1.28
CA ASN A 17 -19.62 7.06 1.09
C ASN A 17 -19.92 8.50 1.53
N ALA A 18 -19.09 9.05 2.41
CA ALA A 18 -19.23 10.41 2.93
C ALA A 18 -19.11 11.47 1.83
N MET A 19 -18.45 11.12 0.71
CA MET A 19 -18.22 11.99 -0.42
C MET A 19 -18.09 11.16 -1.71
N PRO A 20 -18.59 11.64 -2.86
CA PRO A 20 -18.36 11.00 -4.15
C PRO A 20 -16.87 10.91 -4.50
N ALA A 21 -16.49 9.94 -5.33
CA ALA A 21 -15.09 9.64 -5.62
C ALA A 21 -14.28 10.82 -6.21
N LEU A 22 -14.82 11.58 -7.17
CA LEU A 22 -14.08 12.65 -7.84
C LEU A 22 -13.61 13.78 -6.88
N PRO A 23 -14.47 14.33 -6.00
CA PRO A 23 -14.02 15.22 -4.94
C PRO A 23 -12.96 14.61 -4.02
N VAL A 24 -13.07 13.32 -3.68
CA VAL A 24 -12.06 12.61 -2.88
C VAL A 24 -10.73 12.54 -3.63
N CYS A 25 -10.72 12.22 -4.92
CA CYS A 25 -9.50 12.20 -5.73
C CYS A 25 -8.76 13.54 -5.69
N ARG A 26 -9.50 14.66 -5.74
CA ARG A 26 -8.91 16.00 -5.63
C ARG A 26 -8.24 16.24 -4.27
N GLU A 27 -8.88 15.80 -3.19
CA GLU A 27 -8.35 15.98 -1.83
C GLU A 27 -7.16 15.06 -1.55
N VAL A 28 -7.25 13.79 -1.95
CA VAL A 28 -6.14 12.83 -1.86
C VAL A 28 -4.93 13.37 -2.62
N LYS A 29 -5.12 13.81 -3.87
CA LYS A 29 -4.04 14.40 -4.67
C LYS A 29 -3.38 15.58 -3.94
N ARG A 30 -4.17 16.45 -3.32
CA ARG A 30 -3.66 17.62 -2.57
C ARG A 30 -2.82 17.19 -1.36
N ILE A 31 -3.28 16.21 -0.60
CA ILE A 31 -2.60 15.72 0.61
C ILE A 31 -1.32 14.95 0.23
N GLU A 32 -1.39 14.07 -0.78
CA GLU A 32 -0.24 13.30 -1.24
C GLU A 32 0.84 14.19 -1.83
N GLN A 33 0.48 15.18 -2.65
CA GLN A 33 1.44 16.16 -3.17
C GLN A 33 2.17 16.85 -2.01
N TRP A 34 1.43 17.38 -1.03
CA TRP A 34 2.03 18.01 0.15
C TRP A 34 2.97 17.03 0.87
N GLY A 35 2.55 15.79 1.10
CA GLY A 35 3.38 14.78 1.76
C GLY A 35 4.69 14.50 1.01
N ILE A 36 4.62 14.36 -0.32
CA ILE A 36 5.78 14.15 -1.18
C ILE A 36 6.71 15.37 -1.14
N GLU A 37 6.18 16.59 -1.16
CA GLU A 37 6.96 17.83 -1.03
C GLU A 37 7.69 17.90 0.32
N GLN A 38 7.03 17.51 1.42
CA GLN A 38 7.67 17.45 2.74
C GLN A 38 8.80 16.41 2.78
N LEU A 39 8.60 15.24 2.16
CA LEU A 39 9.64 14.22 2.05
C LEU A 39 10.80 14.71 1.18
N ALA A 40 10.53 15.35 0.04
CA ALA A 40 11.56 15.90 -0.83
C ALA A 40 12.37 17.00 -0.13
N ALA A 41 11.72 17.86 0.66
CA ALA A 41 12.42 18.86 1.46
C ALA A 41 13.35 18.23 2.53
N ALA A 42 12.96 17.09 3.10
CA ALA A 42 13.74 16.40 4.13
C ALA A 42 14.88 15.52 3.58
N PHE A 43 14.66 14.87 2.44
CA PHE A 43 15.56 13.83 1.91
C PHE A 43 16.25 14.22 0.58
N GLY A 44 15.83 15.30 -0.06
CA GLY A 44 16.42 15.85 -1.28
C GLY A 44 16.03 15.15 -2.58
N GLN A 45 15.87 13.82 -2.58
CA GLN A 45 15.44 13.05 -3.74
C GLN A 45 14.42 11.99 -3.35
N ILE A 46 13.31 11.96 -4.07
CA ILE A 46 12.18 11.05 -3.84
C ILE A 46 11.87 10.30 -5.13
N TYR A 47 11.68 9.00 -4.98
CA TYR A 47 11.22 8.12 -6.02
C TYR A 47 9.90 7.49 -5.58
N VAL A 48 8.84 7.77 -6.32
CA VAL A 48 7.46 7.36 -6.01
C VAL A 48 7.05 6.23 -6.94
N VAL A 49 6.82 5.05 -6.38
CA VAL A 49 6.25 3.91 -7.11
C VAL A 49 4.76 3.84 -6.80
N SER A 50 3.91 3.82 -7.82
CA SER A 50 2.46 3.70 -7.64
C SER A 50 1.87 2.57 -8.49
N VAL A 51 1.00 1.80 -7.87
CA VAL A 51 0.19 0.75 -8.52
C VAL A 51 -1.25 0.88 -8.02
N PRO A 52 -2.26 0.65 -8.87
CA PRO A 52 -3.65 0.82 -8.50
C PRO A 52 -4.15 -0.28 -7.58
N GLY A 53 -5.07 0.09 -6.68
CA GLY A 53 -5.74 -0.84 -5.78
C GLY A 53 -7.04 -1.36 -6.35
N ASN A 54 -7.70 -2.24 -5.59
CA ASN A 54 -9.01 -2.71 -6.01
C ASN A 54 -10.13 -1.74 -5.64
N HIS A 55 -9.98 -0.91 -4.61
CA HIS A 55 -11.00 0.05 -4.21
C HIS A 55 -11.08 1.24 -5.16
N GLY A 56 -9.94 1.70 -5.70
CA GLY A 56 -9.91 2.80 -6.67
C GLY A 56 -10.58 2.51 -8.02
N ARG A 57 -11.00 1.27 -8.29
CA ARG A 57 -11.57 0.90 -9.60
C ARG A 57 -12.92 1.59 -9.86
N THR A 58 -13.19 1.90 -11.13
CA THR A 58 -14.49 2.44 -11.59
C THR A 58 -15.47 1.36 -12.05
N THR A 59 -15.05 0.09 -12.03
CA THR A 59 -15.84 -1.07 -12.45
C THR A 59 -16.41 -1.86 -11.27
N ARG A 60 -17.57 -2.49 -11.49
CA ARG A 60 -18.24 -3.25 -10.41
C ARG A 60 -17.41 -4.44 -9.94
N LYS A 61 -16.76 -5.15 -10.87
CA LYS A 61 -15.87 -6.30 -10.61
C LYS A 61 -14.48 -5.97 -11.15
N LYS A 62 -13.47 -6.65 -10.60
CA LYS A 62 -12.09 -6.54 -11.08
C LYS A 62 -12.01 -7.08 -12.51
N GLU A 63 -11.29 -6.35 -13.37
CA GLU A 63 -11.02 -6.75 -14.75
C GLU A 63 -9.53 -7.01 -14.94
N SER A 64 -9.17 -8.07 -15.64
CA SER A 64 -7.75 -8.39 -15.92
C SER A 64 -7.12 -7.40 -16.91
N LYS A 65 -7.91 -6.89 -17.87
CA LYS A 65 -7.52 -5.80 -18.77
C LYS A 65 -8.16 -4.51 -18.29
N GLY A 66 -7.49 -3.37 -18.50
CA GLY A 66 -8.02 -2.07 -18.10
C GLY A 66 -7.95 -1.77 -16.60
N THR A 67 -7.36 -2.67 -15.78
CA THR A 67 -7.12 -2.45 -14.34
C THR A 67 -6.57 -1.05 -14.04
N VAL A 68 -5.61 -0.58 -14.84
CA VAL A 68 -4.95 0.72 -14.63
C VAL A 68 -5.82 1.86 -15.13
N THR A 69 -6.32 1.77 -16.36
CA THR A 69 -7.08 2.85 -17.01
C THR A 69 -8.48 3.06 -16.42
N GLN A 70 -9.01 2.07 -15.71
CA GLN A 70 -10.29 2.13 -15.00
C GLN A 70 -10.10 2.30 -13.48
N SER A 71 -9.13 3.12 -13.06
CA SER A 71 -8.84 3.34 -11.64
C SER A 71 -8.60 4.81 -11.31
N TYR A 72 -9.27 5.26 -10.25
CA TYR A 72 -9.02 6.55 -9.61
C TYR A 72 -7.62 6.62 -9.00
N ASP A 73 -7.06 5.51 -8.50
CA ASP A 73 -5.68 5.49 -7.97
C ASP A 73 -4.67 5.84 -9.08
N SER A 74 -4.89 5.31 -10.29
CA SER A 74 -4.05 5.62 -11.46
C SER A 74 -4.22 7.09 -11.87
N LEU A 75 -5.46 7.58 -11.91
CA LEU A 75 -5.73 9.00 -12.21
C LEU A 75 -5.00 9.93 -11.25
N ILE A 76 -5.05 9.64 -9.94
CA ILE A 76 -4.35 10.43 -8.92
C ILE A 76 -2.84 10.37 -9.14
N SER A 77 -2.30 9.19 -9.41
CA SER A 77 -0.86 9.00 -9.63
C SER A 77 -0.36 9.79 -10.84
N TRP A 78 -1.08 9.72 -11.97
CA TRP A 78 -0.75 10.50 -13.16
C TRP A 78 -0.92 12.00 -12.94
N TRP A 79 -1.93 12.42 -12.18
CA TRP A 79 -2.12 13.83 -11.86
C TRP A 79 -1.00 14.36 -10.96
N LEU A 80 -0.51 13.56 -10.01
CA LEU A 80 0.66 13.88 -9.21
C LEU A 80 1.90 14.02 -10.08
N GLU A 81 2.20 13.00 -10.89
CA GLU A 81 3.33 12.98 -11.81
C GLU A 81 3.34 14.22 -12.73
N GLU A 82 2.21 14.51 -13.38
CA GLU A 82 2.07 15.69 -14.25
C GLU A 82 2.28 16.99 -13.48
N SER A 83 1.63 17.13 -12.31
CA SER A 83 1.70 18.37 -11.52
C SER A 83 3.06 18.63 -10.88
N MET A 84 3.87 17.59 -10.71
CA MET A 84 5.22 17.66 -10.12
C MET A 84 6.33 17.50 -11.16
N SER A 85 6.00 17.46 -12.46
CA SER A 85 6.96 17.25 -13.56
C SER A 85 8.12 18.26 -13.61
N ASN A 86 7.92 19.48 -13.09
CA ASN A 86 8.97 20.50 -13.00
C ASN A 86 9.85 20.39 -11.74
N ASN A 87 9.54 19.47 -10.82
CA ASN A 87 10.29 19.24 -9.60
C ASN A 87 11.31 18.12 -9.81
N SER A 88 12.56 18.47 -10.11
CA SER A 88 13.65 17.50 -10.33
C SER A 88 14.07 16.69 -9.10
N ALA A 89 13.51 16.98 -7.93
CA ALA A 89 13.71 16.20 -6.70
C ALA A 89 12.75 15.01 -6.58
N VAL A 90 11.77 14.89 -7.49
CA VAL A 90 10.73 13.85 -7.44
C VAL A 90 10.64 13.15 -8.78
N THR A 91 10.72 11.83 -8.75
CA THR A 91 10.52 10.97 -9.92
C THR A 91 9.42 9.95 -9.63
N PHE A 92 8.69 9.57 -10.67
CA PHE A 92 7.56 8.64 -10.56
C PHE A 92 7.83 7.38 -11.39
N ASP A 93 7.29 6.27 -10.90
CA ASP A 93 7.13 5.02 -11.65
C ASP A 93 5.67 4.56 -11.48
N THR A 94 4.88 4.88 -12.49
CA THR A 94 3.45 4.58 -12.59
C THR A 94 3.20 3.71 -13.81
N PRO A 95 3.62 2.43 -13.79
CA PRO A 95 3.56 1.59 -14.97
C PRO A 95 2.11 1.37 -15.41
N GLU A 96 1.90 1.10 -16.70
CA GLU A 96 0.61 0.64 -17.22
C GLU A 96 0.37 -0.85 -16.88
N SER A 97 0.58 -1.19 -15.61
CA SER A 97 0.46 -2.52 -15.03
C SER A 97 -0.10 -2.41 -13.60
N GLY A 98 -0.80 -3.45 -13.15
CA GLY A 98 -1.20 -3.57 -11.74
C GLY A 98 -0.03 -3.84 -10.78
N ASP A 99 1.16 -4.06 -11.36
CA ASP A 99 2.39 -4.41 -10.68
C ASP A 99 3.55 -3.54 -11.20
N ALA A 100 4.50 -3.21 -10.33
CA ALA A 100 5.73 -2.48 -10.67
C ALA A 100 6.97 -3.28 -10.25
N LEU A 101 8.03 -3.19 -11.06
CA LEU A 101 9.35 -3.74 -10.77
C LEU A 101 10.35 -2.59 -10.75
N PHE A 102 11.07 -2.46 -9.65
CA PHE A 102 12.01 -1.35 -9.46
C PHE A 102 13.22 -1.80 -8.67
N ASP A 103 14.35 -1.10 -8.82
CA ASP A 103 15.60 -1.46 -8.17
C ASP A 103 15.95 -0.47 -7.06
N ILE A 104 16.38 -1.02 -5.91
CA ILE A 104 17.03 -0.25 -4.85
C ILE A 104 18.40 -0.87 -4.62
N PHE A 105 19.46 -0.09 -4.86
CA PHE A 105 20.86 -0.52 -4.71
C PHE A 105 21.20 -1.87 -5.40
N GLY A 106 20.74 -2.05 -6.64
CA GLY A 106 21.02 -3.25 -7.45
C GLY A 106 20.23 -4.50 -7.04
N ARG A 107 19.19 -4.33 -6.21
CA ARG A 107 18.24 -5.39 -5.86
C ARG A 107 16.87 -5.02 -6.41
N THR A 108 16.26 -5.95 -7.13
CA THR A 108 14.92 -5.80 -7.69
C THR A 108 13.85 -6.10 -6.65
N TYR A 109 12.90 -5.18 -6.53
CA TYR A 109 11.72 -5.23 -5.71
C TYR A 109 10.48 -5.25 -6.59
N PHE A 110 9.40 -5.81 -6.06
CA PHE A 110 8.11 -5.89 -6.74
C PHE A 110 7.04 -5.19 -5.91
N ALA A 111 6.31 -4.24 -6.47
CA ALA A 111 5.15 -3.64 -5.84
C ALA A 111 3.88 -4.17 -6.52
N THR A 112 2.92 -4.61 -5.73
CA THR A 112 1.56 -4.94 -6.19
C THR A 112 0.58 -4.57 -5.10
N HIS A 113 -0.66 -4.29 -5.44
CA HIS A 113 -1.64 -3.98 -4.40
C HIS A 113 -1.93 -5.21 -3.51
N GLY A 114 -1.95 -6.41 -4.09
CA GLY A 114 -2.08 -7.68 -3.36
C GLY A 114 -3.47 -8.34 -3.44
N ASP A 115 -4.40 -7.71 -4.12
CA ASP A 115 -5.78 -8.14 -4.30
C ASP A 115 -5.96 -9.25 -5.36
N ARG A 116 -4.86 -9.60 -6.05
CA ARG A 116 -4.73 -10.68 -7.05
C ARG A 116 -3.96 -11.90 -6.51
N MET A 117 -3.58 -11.89 -5.24
CA MET A 117 -2.66 -12.89 -4.65
C MET A 117 -3.31 -14.21 -4.22
N GLY A 118 -4.64 -14.32 -4.26
CA GLY A 118 -5.39 -15.52 -3.87
C GLY A 118 -6.33 -15.28 -2.68
N GLY A 119 -7.10 -16.32 -2.32
CA GLY A 119 -8.30 -16.24 -1.48
C GLY A 119 -8.17 -15.48 -0.17
N GLY A 120 -9.27 -14.79 0.20
CA GLY A 120 -9.39 -13.91 1.36
C GLY A 120 -8.89 -14.51 2.66
N GLY A 121 -8.69 -13.65 3.68
CA GLY A 121 -7.92 -13.84 4.93
C GLY A 121 -8.22 -15.07 5.83
N GLY A 122 -8.89 -16.10 5.33
CA GLY A 122 -9.04 -17.43 5.91
C GLY A 122 -7.72 -18.21 5.97
N GLY A 123 -6.89 -17.87 6.94
CA GLY A 123 -5.85 -18.75 7.51
C GLY A 123 -6.27 -19.35 8.86
N GLY A 124 -7.53 -19.18 9.28
CA GLY A 124 -7.93 -19.39 10.67
C GLY A 124 -7.25 -18.36 11.58
N PHE A 125 -6.70 -18.80 12.71
CA PHE A 125 -6.02 -17.92 13.68
C PHE A 125 -4.74 -17.25 13.13
N ILE A 126 -4.18 -17.76 12.02
CA ILE A 126 -2.96 -17.23 11.39
C ILE A 126 -3.22 -15.86 10.71
N GLY A 127 -4.49 -15.57 10.40
CA GLY A 127 -4.87 -14.33 9.73
C GLY A 127 -4.35 -14.25 8.28
N PRO A 128 -4.15 -13.03 7.75
CA PRO A 128 -3.80 -12.84 6.34
C PRO A 128 -2.38 -13.27 5.98
N ALA A 129 -1.48 -13.47 6.96
CA ALA A 129 -0.08 -13.85 6.72
C ALA A 129 0.06 -15.08 5.79
N ALA A 130 -0.80 -16.09 5.94
CA ALA A 130 -0.76 -17.28 5.11
C ALA A 130 -1.14 -16.99 3.64
N ALA A 131 -2.13 -16.13 3.41
CA ALA A 131 -2.54 -15.71 2.07
C ALA A 131 -1.45 -14.87 1.42
N ILE A 132 -0.89 -13.93 2.18
CA ILE A 132 0.22 -13.06 1.76
C ILE A 132 1.42 -13.90 1.34
N MET A 133 1.91 -14.80 2.19
CA MET A 133 3.07 -15.66 1.90
C MET A 133 2.88 -16.51 0.64
N LYS A 134 1.71 -17.16 0.50
CA LYS A 134 1.39 -17.98 -0.67
C LYS A 134 1.37 -17.14 -1.95
N GLY A 135 0.77 -15.95 -1.92
CA GLY A 135 0.73 -15.06 -3.07
C GLY A 135 2.11 -14.52 -3.43
N MET A 136 2.91 -14.13 -2.43
CA MET A 136 4.27 -13.62 -2.65
C MET A 136 5.14 -14.69 -3.31
N LYS A 137 5.06 -15.93 -2.84
CA LYS A 137 5.77 -17.05 -3.46
C LYS A 137 5.38 -17.26 -4.92
N LYS A 138 4.08 -17.20 -5.24
CA LYS A 138 3.61 -17.28 -6.64
C LYS A 138 4.15 -16.15 -7.51
N ILE A 139 4.27 -14.94 -6.97
CA ILE A 139 4.88 -13.81 -7.69
C ILE A 139 6.36 -14.10 -7.96
N VAL A 140 7.14 -14.48 -6.93
CA VAL A 140 8.56 -14.84 -7.09
C VAL A 140 8.73 -15.93 -8.15
N ASP A 141 7.93 -16.99 -8.07
CA ASP A 141 8.00 -18.10 -9.03
C ASP A 141 7.63 -17.65 -10.44
N SER A 142 6.56 -16.88 -10.61
CA SER A 142 6.14 -16.42 -11.93
C SER A 142 7.18 -15.48 -12.57
N GLN A 143 7.79 -14.58 -11.80
CA GLN A 143 8.86 -13.72 -12.28
C GLN A 143 10.13 -14.51 -12.61
N ALA A 144 10.46 -15.54 -11.83
CA ALA A 144 11.60 -16.41 -12.11
C ALA A 144 11.44 -17.17 -13.44
N HIS A 145 10.23 -17.64 -13.78
CA HIS A 145 9.94 -18.23 -15.10
C HIS A 145 10.09 -17.22 -16.25
N LEU A 146 10.01 -15.92 -15.98
CA LEU A 146 10.27 -14.83 -16.93
C LEU A 146 11.74 -14.38 -16.91
N GLY A 147 12.64 -15.10 -16.22
CA GLY A 147 14.06 -14.76 -16.12
C GLY A 147 14.36 -13.57 -15.21
N LYS A 148 13.41 -13.15 -14.36
CA LYS A 148 13.56 -12.03 -13.44
C LYS A 148 13.75 -12.52 -12.01
N THR A 149 14.65 -11.90 -11.28
CA THR A 149 14.81 -12.13 -9.84
C THR A 149 14.04 -11.08 -9.06
N VAL A 150 13.20 -11.50 -8.10
CA VAL A 150 12.53 -10.61 -7.15
C VAL A 150 13.06 -10.90 -5.75
N HIS A 151 13.66 -9.88 -5.13
CA HIS A 151 14.26 -10.03 -3.79
C HIS A 151 13.22 -9.89 -2.69
N LYS A 152 12.38 -8.86 -2.78
CA LYS A 152 11.30 -8.58 -1.83
C LYS A 152 10.11 -7.94 -2.51
N ILE A 153 8.94 -8.14 -1.92
CA ILE A 153 7.65 -7.68 -2.45
C ILE A 153 7.02 -6.67 -1.48
N PHE A 154 6.47 -5.58 -2.00
CA PHE A 154 5.65 -4.63 -1.26
C PHE A 154 4.19 -4.83 -1.65
N ILE A 155 3.32 -5.04 -0.65
CA ILE A 155 1.87 -5.16 -0.87
C ILE A 155 1.05 -4.28 0.07
N GLY A 156 -0.18 -3.98 -0.34
CA GLY A 156 -1.22 -3.37 0.50
C GLY A 156 -2.35 -4.36 0.77
N HIS A 157 -3.59 -3.93 0.52
CA HIS A 157 -4.83 -4.72 0.48
C HIS A 157 -5.32 -5.33 1.81
N TYR A 158 -4.45 -5.99 2.55
CA TYR A 158 -4.82 -6.73 3.77
C TYR A 158 -4.95 -5.84 5.00
N HIS A 159 -4.49 -4.59 4.92
CA HIS A 159 -4.61 -3.57 5.98
C HIS A 159 -4.05 -4.06 7.32
N THR A 160 -2.98 -4.86 7.27
CA THR A 160 -2.31 -5.43 8.44
C THR A 160 -0.81 -5.45 8.17
N PRO A 161 0.02 -4.80 9.00
CA PRO A 161 1.44 -4.72 8.75
C PRO A 161 2.10 -6.07 9.04
N TYR A 162 2.72 -6.66 8.02
CA TYR A 162 3.52 -7.87 8.15
C TYR A 162 4.92 -7.66 7.55
N ASP A 163 5.93 -8.20 8.24
CA ASP A 163 7.29 -8.40 7.73
C ASP A 163 7.49 -9.91 7.59
N LEU A 164 7.67 -10.37 6.35
CA LEU A 164 7.65 -11.79 5.99
C LEU A 164 8.83 -12.12 5.06
N ASP A 165 9.09 -13.42 4.87
CA ASP A 165 10.28 -13.91 4.14
C ASP A 165 10.38 -13.32 2.73
N TYR A 166 9.25 -13.17 2.02
CA TYR A 166 9.24 -12.64 0.66
C TYR A 166 9.00 -11.14 0.57
N GLY A 167 8.70 -10.43 1.67
CA GLY A 167 8.31 -9.03 1.56
C GLY A 167 7.49 -8.49 2.72
N TRP A 168 6.88 -7.33 2.49
CA TRP A 168 6.09 -6.61 3.47
C TRP A 168 4.67 -6.40 2.99
N SER A 169 3.71 -6.59 3.89
CA SER A 169 2.36 -6.05 3.74
C SER A 169 2.26 -4.78 4.55
N ASN A 170 1.81 -3.70 3.92
CA ASN A 170 1.61 -2.42 4.57
C ASN A 170 0.35 -2.44 5.45
N GLY A 171 0.39 -1.64 6.52
CA GLY A 171 -0.74 -1.48 7.41
C GLY A 171 -1.89 -0.68 6.81
N SER A 172 -2.94 -0.52 7.62
CA SER A 172 -4.10 0.30 7.25
C SER A 172 -3.79 1.79 7.40
N LEU A 173 -4.28 2.61 6.47
CA LEU A 173 -4.64 4.01 6.73
C LEU A 173 -6.13 4.18 7.08
N PRO A 174 -7.09 3.48 6.44
CA PRO A 174 -8.50 3.64 6.80
C PRO A 174 -8.81 3.05 8.18
N GLY A 175 -9.82 3.62 8.81
CA GLY A 175 -10.36 3.14 10.09
C GLY A 175 -11.08 1.79 9.96
N TYR A 176 -11.42 1.20 11.11
CA TYR A 176 -12.12 -0.07 11.18
C TYR A 176 -13.57 0.08 10.72
N SER A 177 -13.90 -0.53 9.58
CA SER A 177 -15.21 -0.44 8.94
C SER A 177 -16.18 -1.53 9.40
N GLU A 178 -17.45 -1.31 9.10
CA GLU A 178 -18.55 -2.26 9.27
C GLU A 178 -18.26 -3.58 8.52
N PHE A 179 -17.70 -3.50 7.31
CA PHE A 179 -17.25 -4.68 6.57
C PHE A 179 -16.21 -5.49 7.35
N GLY A 180 -15.20 -4.82 7.92
CA GLY A 180 -14.18 -5.47 8.76
C GLY A 180 -14.78 -6.09 10.02
N ARG A 181 -15.72 -5.38 10.67
CA ARG A 181 -16.49 -5.88 11.82
C ARG A 181 -17.28 -7.13 11.50
N ASP A 182 -17.98 -7.13 10.38
CA ASP A 182 -18.87 -8.23 9.99
C ASP A 182 -18.06 -9.48 9.62
N HIS A 183 -16.87 -9.30 9.05
CA HIS A 183 -15.91 -10.39 8.79
C HIS A 183 -15.03 -10.75 9.97
N ARG A 184 -15.25 -10.12 11.14
CA ARG A 184 -14.48 -10.35 12.38
C ARG A 184 -12.97 -10.13 12.20
N TYR A 185 -12.58 -9.23 11.31
CA TYR A 185 -11.19 -8.83 11.18
C TYR A 185 -10.75 -8.06 12.41
N LYS A 186 -9.46 -8.15 12.73
CA LYS A 186 -8.89 -7.44 13.86
C LYS A 186 -8.83 -5.93 13.53
N PRO A 187 -9.37 -5.03 14.37
CA PRO A 187 -9.14 -3.60 14.23
C PRO A 187 -7.66 -3.27 14.43
N GLU A 188 -7.12 -2.41 13.57
CA GLU A 188 -5.75 -1.92 13.70
C GLU A 188 -5.70 -0.40 13.62
N ALA A 189 -4.78 0.20 14.39
CA ALA A 189 -4.52 1.63 14.31
C ALA A 189 -3.85 1.96 12.97
N PRO A 190 -3.99 3.21 12.48
CA PRO A 190 -3.33 3.59 11.25
C PRO A 190 -1.81 3.49 11.37
N VAL A 191 -1.19 2.75 10.45
CA VAL A 191 0.23 2.38 10.53
C VAL A 191 0.81 2.20 9.14
N GLN A 192 2.03 2.70 8.93
CA GLN A 192 2.79 2.58 7.68
C GLN A 192 4.20 2.05 7.96
N TRP A 193 4.80 1.35 7.01
CA TRP A 193 6.19 0.91 7.14
C TRP A 193 7.19 2.00 6.79
N LEU A 194 8.20 2.16 7.65
CA LEU A 194 9.47 2.82 7.34
C LEU A 194 10.57 1.75 7.31
N ILE A 195 11.25 1.62 6.16
CA ILE A 195 12.20 0.54 5.91
C ILE A 195 13.54 1.13 5.46
N PHE A 196 14.62 0.74 6.14
CA PHE A 196 15.97 1.18 5.83
C PHE A 196 16.71 0.13 5.00
N MET A 197 17.12 0.53 3.80
CA MET A 197 17.89 -0.30 2.88
C MET A 197 19.35 0.18 2.84
N HIS A 198 20.29 -0.73 3.03
CA HIS A 198 21.72 -0.50 2.89
C HIS A 198 22.25 -1.15 1.60
N PRO A 199 23.09 -0.47 0.80
CA PRO A 199 23.55 -0.98 -0.49
C PRO A 199 24.21 -2.36 -0.43
N ARG A 200 24.97 -2.63 0.64
CA ARG A 200 25.65 -3.91 0.85
C ARG A 200 24.81 -4.96 1.57
N TYR A 201 23.99 -4.54 2.52
CA TYR A 201 23.37 -5.45 3.50
C TYR A 201 21.88 -5.68 3.24
N GLY A 202 21.29 -4.99 2.25
CA GLY A 202 19.85 -5.05 2.02
C GLY A 202 19.10 -4.36 3.16
N THR A 203 17.98 -4.92 3.58
CA THR A 203 17.19 -4.36 4.69
C THR A 203 17.95 -4.46 6.01
N THR A 204 18.09 -3.33 6.70
CA THR A 204 18.82 -3.24 7.98
C THR A 204 17.92 -2.91 9.17
N SER A 205 16.78 -2.26 8.92
CA SER A 205 15.81 -1.92 9.97
C SER A 205 14.43 -1.72 9.36
N THR A 206 13.40 -2.13 10.09
CA THR A 206 11.98 -1.92 9.75
C THR A 206 11.27 -1.35 10.97
N TRP A 207 10.52 -0.27 10.78
CA TRP A 207 9.75 0.39 11.82
C TRP A 207 8.32 0.64 11.37
N GLN A 208 7.39 0.42 12.29
CA GLN A 208 6.00 0.81 12.10
C GLN A 208 5.83 2.27 12.53
N VAL A 209 5.49 3.12 11.58
CA VAL A 209 5.10 4.52 11.83
C VAL A 209 3.62 4.53 12.15
N MET A 210 3.31 4.54 13.44
CA MET A 210 1.94 4.64 13.96
C MET A 210 1.55 6.11 14.09
N THR A 211 0.34 6.47 13.65
CA THR A 211 -0.16 7.86 13.75
C THR A 211 -1.20 8.05 14.87
N ALA A 212 -1.51 6.97 15.62
CA ALA A 212 -2.38 7.01 16.78
C ALA A 212 -1.64 6.48 18.04
N PRO A 213 -1.89 7.07 19.23
CA PRO A 213 -1.31 6.60 20.47
C PRO A 213 -1.89 5.23 20.87
N LEU A 214 -1.15 4.50 21.70
CA LEU A 214 -1.65 3.29 22.34
C LEU A 214 -2.91 3.62 23.18
N PRO A 215 -3.87 2.68 23.30
CA PRO A 215 -4.95 2.83 24.26
C PRO A 215 -4.38 3.10 25.66
N LYS A 216 -5.00 4.00 26.44
CA LYS A 216 -4.53 4.35 27.80
C LYS A 216 -4.31 3.14 28.72
N SER A 217 -5.03 2.04 28.49
CA SER A 217 -4.88 0.79 29.25
C SER A 217 -3.56 0.04 28.97
N GLN A 218 -2.82 0.42 27.93
CA GLN A 218 -1.53 -0.14 27.53
C GLN A 218 -0.36 0.84 27.75
N GLU A 219 -0.62 2.03 28.33
CA GLU A 219 0.45 2.90 28.78
C GLU A 219 1.20 2.22 29.92
N VAL A 220 2.43 1.78 29.63
CA VAL A 220 3.34 1.28 30.65
C VAL A 220 3.63 2.45 31.59
N ARG A 221 3.12 2.40 32.82
CA ARG A 221 3.58 3.28 33.90
C ARG A 221 5.08 3.04 34.05
N THR A 222 5.88 4.01 33.64
CA THR A 222 7.33 3.93 33.77
C THR A 222 7.64 3.77 35.26
N PRO A 223 8.30 2.68 35.68
CA PRO A 223 8.59 2.45 37.10
C PRO A 223 9.60 3.47 37.64
N PHE A 224 10.29 4.18 36.75
CA PHE A 224 11.24 5.24 37.08
C PHE A 224 10.57 6.61 36.91
N ARG A 225 9.78 7.01 37.91
CA ARG A 225 9.66 8.43 38.23
C ARG A 225 10.95 8.82 38.95
N LYS A 226 11.65 9.85 38.46
CA LYS A 226 12.67 10.56 39.23
C LYS A 226 12.03 11.19 40.47
#